data_AF-A0A729WE80-F1
#
_entry.id   AF-A0A729WE80-F1
#
_cell.length_a   1.000
_cell.length_b   1.000
_cell.length_c   1.000
_cell.angle_alpha   90.00
_cell.angle_beta   90.00
_cell.angle_gamma   90.00
#
_symmetry.space_group_name_H-M   'P 1'
#
loop_
_entity.id
_entity.type
_entity.pdbx_description
1 polymer ?
#
loop_
_entity_poly.entity_id
_entity_poly.type
_entity_poly.pdbx_seq_one_letter_code
_entity_poly.pdbx_strand_id
1 'polypeptide(L)'
;MGSGWHEWPLVLFTVLGKVWLLVSMALGVAFIWAMTLVYQIDTVPTWYNGYTTLAFFLTAFLCGPVFAALLLRIARVPFCSVTFASISGLALVVCVAVIVLQGLSLSTIHSSVQQASHLAPDYGMLQVWRIVLLAAGLGCWLCPLIRRREPHTVGLLLGVVLVLAGEIIGRGLFYGLHMTVGMAVAG
;
A
#
# COMPACT_ATOMS: atom_id res chain seq x y z
N MET A 1 -29.72 -39.45 17.61
CA MET A 1 -29.62 -38.18 18.35
C MET A 1 -28.58 -38.37 19.46
N GLY A 2 -27.39 -37.78 19.33
CA GLY A 2 -26.38 -37.85 20.38
C GLY A 2 -24.94 -37.66 19.89
N SER A 3 -24.46 -36.40 19.90
CA SER A 3 -23.02 -36.06 20.01
C SER A 3 -22.74 -34.56 20.33
N GLY A 4 -23.74 -33.69 20.46
CA GLY A 4 -23.52 -32.23 20.62
C GLY A 4 -22.87 -31.75 21.93
N TRP A 5 -22.75 -32.59 22.97
CA TRP A 5 -22.21 -32.18 24.27
C TRP A 5 -20.68 -32.19 24.39
N HIS A 6 -19.95 -32.74 23.41
CA HIS A 6 -18.48 -32.74 23.40
C HIS A 6 -17.88 -31.76 22.36
N GLU A 7 -18.71 -31.24 21.46
CA GLU A 7 -18.27 -30.33 20.39
C GLU A 7 -18.38 -28.84 20.76
N TRP A 8 -19.15 -28.50 21.82
CA TRP A 8 -19.34 -27.11 22.25
C TRP A 8 -18.04 -26.34 22.53
N PRO A 9 -16.94 -26.94 23.06
CA PRO A 9 -15.68 -26.22 23.23
C PRO A 9 -15.04 -25.87 21.88
N LEU A 10 -15.07 -26.80 20.92
CA LEU A 10 -14.50 -26.59 19.58
C LEU A 10 -15.28 -25.53 18.80
N VAL A 11 -16.62 -25.54 18.92
CA VAL A 11 -17.49 -24.50 18.33
C VAL A 11 -17.22 -23.14 18.98
N LEU A 12 -17.06 -23.08 20.31
CA LEU A 12 -16.72 -21.85 21.01
C LEU A 12 -15.38 -21.27 20.54
N PHE A 13 -14.32 -22.09 20.47
CA PHE A 13 -13.00 -21.65 20.03
C PHE A 13 -12.98 -21.22 18.55
N THR A 14 -13.72 -21.90 17.68
CA THR A 14 -13.81 -21.53 16.26
C THR A 14 -14.59 -20.25 16.03
N VAL A 15 -15.70 -20.04 16.74
CA VAL A 15 -16.45 -18.77 16.69
C VAL A 15 -15.61 -17.63 17.26
N LEU A 16 -14.97 -17.84 18.43
CA LEU A 16 -14.10 -16.85 19.04
C LEU A 16 -12.93 -16.48 18.11
N GLY A 17 -12.31 -17.47 17.45
CA GLY A 17 -11.26 -17.25 16.47
C GLY A 17 -11.72 -16.43 15.26
N LYS A 18 -12.94 -16.67 14.75
CA LYS A 18 -13.52 -15.88 13.65
C LYS A 18 -13.84 -14.44 14.07
N VAL A 19 -14.40 -14.25 15.26
CA VAL A 19 -14.66 -12.92 15.81
C VAL A 19 -13.35 -12.16 15.99
N TRP A 20 -12.33 -12.81 16.56
CA TRP A 20 -11.01 -12.23 16.73
C TRP A 20 -10.37 -11.83 15.39
N LEU A 21 -10.50 -12.69 14.37
CA LEU A 21 -10.04 -12.38 13.01
C LEU A 21 -10.71 -11.10 12.48
N LEU A 22 -12.04 -11.00 12.56
CA LEU A 22 -12.79 -9.83 12.10
C LEU A 22 -12.38 -8.56 12.86
N VAL A 23 -12.23 -8.65 14.18
CA VAL A 23 -11.77 -7.52 15.01
C VAL A 23 -10.37 -7.09 14.59
N SER A 24 -9.45 -8.03 14.37
CA SER A 24 -8.08 -7.71 13.94
C SER A 24 -8.03 -7.05 12.56
N MET A 25 -8.88 -7.48 11.62
CA MET A 25 -9.01 -6.84 10.31
C MET A 25 -9.54 -5.41 10.42
N ALA A 26 -10.58 -5.20 11.24
CA ALA A 26 -11.15 -3.88 11.49
C ALA A 26 -10.13 -2.94 12.15
N LEU A 27 -9.37 -3.43 13.13
CA LEU A 27 -8.30 -2.68 13.78
C LEU A 27 -7.18 -2.31 12.80
N GLY A 28 -6.83 -3.20 11.86
CA GLY A 28 -5.86 -2.89 10.80
C GLY A 28 -6.32 -1.73 9.90
N VAL A 29 -7.59 -1.74 9.49
CA VAL A 29 -8.19 -0.65 8.70
C VAL A 29 -8.22 0.65 9.50
N ALA A 30 -8.66 0.59 10.76
CA ALA A 30 -8.70 1.74 11.65
C ALA A 30 -7.31 2.32 11.92
N PHE A 31 -6.29 1.48 12.04
CA PHE A 31 -4.90 1.90 12.22
C PHE A 31 -4.37 2.67 11.00
N ILE A 32 -4.61 2.16 9.78
CA ILE A 32 -4.21 2.87 8.56
C ILE A 32 -4.96 4.21 8.49
N TRP A 33 -6.26 4.21 8.78
CA TRP A 33 -7.06 5.44 8.82
C TRP A 33 -6.50 6.45 9.82
N ALA A 34 -6.21 6.03 11.05
CA ALA A 34 -5.62 6.88 12.08
C ALA A 34 -4.30 7.50 11.61
N MET A 35 -3.43 6.72 10.94
CA MET A 35 -2.18 7.25 10.37
C MET A 35 -2.43 8.31 9.29
N THR A 36 -3.49 8.18 8.48
CA THR A 36 -3.82 9.20 7.48
C THR A 36 -4.25 10.52 8.12
N LEU A 37 -5.00 10.47 9.23
CA LEU A 37 -5.44 11.67 9.97
C LEU A 37 -4.26 12.48 10.53
N VAL A 38 -3.15 11.82 10.90
CA VAL A 38 -1.92 12.49 11.34
C VAL A 38 -1.33 13.39 10.25
N TYR A 39 -1.55 13.07 8.97
CA TYR A 39 -1.01 13.85 7.85
C TYR A 39 -2.02 14.83 7.23
N GLN A 40 -3.30 14.67 7.51
CA GLN A 40 -4.35 15.60 7.08
C GLN A 40 -4.45 16.82 8.01
N ILE A 41 -3.31 17.45 8.28
CA ILE A 41 -3.25 18.69 9.08
C ILE A 41 -3.31 19.88 8.12
N ASP A 42 -4.14 20.87 8.45
CA ASP A 42 -4.39 22.06 7.62
C ASP A 42 -3.13 22.92 7.38
N THR A 43 -2.07 22.73 8.17
CA THR A 43 -0.82 23.50 8.06
C THR A 43 0.06 23.08 6.88
N VAL A 44 -0.19 21.91 6.27
CA VAL A 44 0.59 21.36 5.15
C VAL A 44 -0.34 21.02 3.96
N PRO A 45 -0.59 21.95 3.02
CA PRO A 45 -1.55 21.79 1.94
C PRO A 45 -1.24 20.65 0.97
N THR A 46 0.03 20.28 0.82
CA THR A 46 0.45 19.15 -0.03
C THR A 46 0.05 17.80 0.54
N TRP A 47 -0.13 17.71 1.86
CA TRP A 47 -0.58 16.49 2.55
C TRP A 47 -2.08 16.50 2.80
N TYR A 48 -2.69 17.69 2.91
CA TYR A 48 -4.12 17.88 3.07
C TYR A 48 -4.90 17.62 1.76
N ASN A 49 -4.99 16.36 1.36
CA ASN A 49 -5.78 15.93 0.23
C ASN A 49 -6.23 14.46 0.37
N GLY A 50 -7.20 14.07 -0.46
CA GLY A 50 -7.67 12.68 -0.52
C GLY A 50 -6.64 11.70 -1.11
N TYR A 51 -5.65 12.20 -1.87
CA TYR A 51 -4.59 11.36 -2.43
C TYR A 51 -3.68 10.78 -1.35
N THR A 52 -3.42 11.52 -0.27
CA THR A 52 -2.68 11.03 0.90
C THR A 52 -3.37 9.79 1.46
N THR A 53 -4.67 9.87 1.78
CA THR A 53 -5.43 8.74 2.30
C THR A 53 -5.38 7.55 1.36
N LEU A 54 -5.65 7.76 0.07
CA LEU A 54 -5.59 6.71 -0.94
C LEU A 54 -4.20 6.07 -1.00
N ALA A 55 -3.12 6.87 -0.98
CA ALA A 55 -1.76 6.37 -1.03
C ALA A 55 -1.42 5.44 0.15
N PHE A 56 -1.88 5.75 1.37
CA PHE A 56 -1.69 4.88 2.54
C PHE A 56 -2.40 3.53 2.41
N PHE A 57 -3.65 3.53 1.96
CA PHE A 57 -4.36 2.27 1.71
C PHE A 57 -3.76 1.49 0.54
N LEU A 58 -3.33 2.16 -0.53
CA LEU A 58 -2.68 1.52 -1.67
C LEU A 58 -1.35 0.86 -1.29
N THR A 59 -0.55 1.45 -0.40
CA THR A 59 0.64 0.78 0.17
C THR A 59 0.25 -0.56 0.79
N ALA A 60 -0.84 -0.62 1.55
CA ALA A 60 -1.29 -1.86 2.19
C ALA A 60 -1.75 -2.90 1.15
N PHE A 61 -2.47 -2.50 0.09
CA PHE A 61 -2.91 -3.41 -0.97
C PHE A 61 -1.79 -3.83 -1.95
N LEU A 62 -0.72 -3.05 -2.06
CA LEU A 62 0.47 -3.39 -2.85
C LEU A 62 1.39 -4.34 -2.07
N CYS A 63 1.74 -4.00 -0.83
CA CYS A 63 2.66 -4.80 -0.02
C CYS A 63 2.00 -6.03 0.62
N GLY A 64 0.77 -5.87 1.12
CA GLY A 64 0.09 -6.87 1.94
C GLY A 64 -0.10 -8.21 1.24
N PRO A 65 -0.71 -8.28 0.04
CA PRO A 65 -0.96 -9.55 -0.63
C PRO A 65 0.32 -10.26 -1.08
N VAL A 66 1.36 -9.52 -1.49
CA VAL A 66 2.67 -10.10 -1.87
C VAL A 66 3.36 -10.69 -0.64
N PHE A 67 3.36 -9.97 0.48
CA PHE A 67 3.91 -10.45 1.74
C PHE A 67 3.13 -11.64 2.31
N ALA A 68 1.79 -11.58 2.26
CA ALA A 68 0.93 -12.69 2.65
C ALA A 68 1.17 -13.93 1.79
N ALA A 69 1.31 -13.76 0.46
CA ALA A 69 1.64 -14.86 -0.45
C ALA A 69 2.99 -15.49 -0.10
N LEU A 70 4.01 -14.70 0.25
CA LEU A 70 5.30 -15.20 0.71
C LEU A 70 5.17 -16.03 1.99
N LEU A 71 4.48 -15.51 3.01
CA LEU A 71 4.31 -16.21 4.30
C LEU A 71 3.51 -17.50 4.14
N LEU A 72 2.40 -17.48 3.42
CA LEU A 72 1.58 -18.66 3.17
C LEU A 72 2.34 -19.71 2.36
N ARG A 73 3.19 -19.27 1.41
CA ARG A 73 4.06 -20.16 0.65
C ARG A 73 5.13 -20.81 1.53
N ILE A 74 5.76 -20.06 2.43
CA ILE A 74 6.73 -20.59 3.40
C ILE A 74 6.06 -21.59 4.35
N ALA A 75 4.85 -21.26 4.83
CA ALA A 75 4.05 -22.11 5.71
C ALA A 75 3.43 -23.33 5.00
N ARG A 76 3.60 -23.45 3.67
CA ARG A 76 3.00 -24.50 2.83
C ARG A 76 1.48 -24.61 2.96
N VAL A 77 0.82 -23.49 3.25
CA VAL A 77 -0.65 -23.40 3.29
C VAL A 77 -1.15 -23.13 1.88
N PRO A 78 -2.12 -23.89 1.36
CA PRO A 78 -2.70 -23.60 0.05
C PRO A 78 -3.46 -22.27 0.08
N PHE A 79 -3.26 -21.44 -0.94
CA PHE A 79 -3.95 -20.16 -1.09
C PHE A 79 -4.22 -19.84 -2.56
N CYS A 80 -5.24 -19.02 -2.80
CA CYS A 80 -5.59 -18.57 -4.15
C CYS A 80 -4.64 -17.46 -4.60
N SER A 81 -3.48 -17.84 -5.16
CA SER A 81 -2.46 -16.88 -5.61
C SER A 81 -2.99 -15.91 -6.66
N VAL A 82 -3.96 -16.31 -7.49
CA VAL A 82 -4.58 -15.44 -8.52
C VAL A 82 -5.37 -14.29 -7.88
N THR A 83 -6.14 -14.55 -6.83
CA THR A 83 -6.92 -13.52 -6.12
C THR A 83 -6.01 -12.48 -5.48
N PHE A 84 -4.93 -12.92 -4.84
CA PHE A 84 -4.01 -11.98 -4.20
C PHE A 84 -3.29 -11.14 -5.25
N ALA A 85 -2.91 -11.77 -6.37
CA ALA A 85 -2.24 -11.08 -7.47
C ALA A 85 -3.15 -10.10 -8.21
N SER A 86 -4.44 -10.42 -8.38
CA SER A 86 -5.40 -9.50 -8.99
C SER A 86 -5.67 -8.29 -8.11
N ILE A 87 -5.75 -8.46 -6.78
CA ILE A 87 -5.88 -7.35 -5.83
C ILE A 87 -4.67 -6.40 -5.94
N SER A 88 -3.44 -6.92 -5.89
CA SER A 88 -2.25 -6.07 -6.02
C SER A 88 -2.09 -5.47 -7.42
N GLY A 89 -2.50 -6.18 -8.47
CA GLY A 89 -2.51 -5.66 -9.83
C GLY A 89 -3.48 -4.48 -10.00
N LEU A 90 -4.69 -4.60 -9.46
CA LEU A 90 -5.66 -3.50 -9.46
C LEU A 90 -5.16 -2.33 -8.61
N ALA A 91 -4.57 -2.60 -7.44
CA ALA A 91 -3.96 -1.58 -6.60
C ALA A 91 -2.83 -0.83 -7.33
N LEU A 92 -2.03 -1.51 -8.15
CA LEU A 92 -1.00 -0.86 -8.97
C LEU A 92 -1.61 0.10 -9.99
N VAL A 93 -2.67 -0.30 -10.69
CA VAL A 93 -3.35 0.56 -11.66
C VAL A 93 -3.90 1.81 -10.99
N VAL A 94 -4.59 1.65 -9.85
CA VAL A 94 -5.11 2.77 -9.07
C VAL A 94 -3.96 3.66 -8.55
N CYS A 95 -2.84 3.06 -8.12
CA CYS A 95 -1.66 3.80 -7.70
C CYS A 95 -1.08 4.67 -8.82
N VAL A 96 -0.93 4.13 -10.03
CA VAL A 96 -0.47 4.89 -11.20
C VAL A 96 -1.44 6.04 -11.52
N ALA A 97 -2.74 5.79 -11.47
CA ALA A 97 -3.75 6.84 -11.68
C ALA A 97 -3.65 7.96 -10.63
N VAL A 98 -3.55 7.59 -9.34
CA VAL A 98 -3.36 8.55 -8.23
C VAL A 98 -2.08 9.36 -8.42
N ILE A 99 -0.98 8.71 -8.81
CA ILE A 99 0.30 9.37 -9.09
C ILE A 99 0.16 10.44 -10.17
N VAL A 100 -0.52 10.12 -11.28
CA VAL A 100 -0.73 11.05 -12.40
C VAL A 100 -1.64 12.19 -11.98
N LEU A 101 -2.79 11.89 -11.38
CA LEU A 101 -3.76 12.90 -10.94
C LEU A 101 -3.18 13.82 -9.86
N GLN A 102 -2.42 13.26 -8.91
CA GLN A 102 -1.70 14.02 -7.91
C GLN A 102 -0.65 14.93 -8.58
N GLY A 103 0.15 14.41 -9.51
CA GLY A 103 1.13 15.21 -10.26
C GLY A 103 0.49 16.38 -11.02
N LEU A 104 -0.67 16.17 -11.63
CA LEU A 104 -1.43 17.24 -12.29
C LEU A 104 -1.97 18.26 -11.26
N SER A 105 -2.46 17.82 -10.11
CA SER A 105 -2.94 18.73 -9.06
C SER A 105 -1.81 19.51 -8.36
N LEU A 106 -0.59 18.96 -8.26
CA LEU A 106 0.57 19.69 -7.76
C LEU A 106 0.99 20.81 -8.73
N SER A 107 0.71 20.64 -10.02
CA SER A 107 1.00 21.67 -11.02
C SER A 107 0.14 22.92 -10.87
N THR A 108 -1.01 22.84 -10.17
CA THR A 108 -1.91 23.98 -9.96
C THR A 108 -1.71 24.68 -8.61
N ILE A 109 -0.94 24.07 -7.69
CA ILE A 109 -0.59 24.65 -6.39
C ILE A 109 0.68 25.49 -6.56
N HIS A 110 0.49 26.81 -6.62
CA HIS A 110 1.56 27.80 -6.70
C HIS A 110 1.65 28.59 -5.40
N SER A 111 2.85 28.73 -4.82
CA SER A 111 3.15 29.85 -3.92
C SER A 111 3.72 31.00 -4.75
N SER A 112 3.76 32.21 -4.20
CA SER A 112 4.31 33.40 -4.88
C SER A 112 5.81 33.29 -5.25
N VAL A 113 6.50 32.20 -4.86
CA VAL A 113 7.94 32.02 -5.07
C VAL A 113 8.27 30.72 -5.82
N GLN A 114 7.54 29.60 -5.63
CA GLN A 114 7.83 28.31 -6.30
C GLN A 114 6.56 27.45 -6.51
N GLN A 115 6.56 26.64 -7.58
CA GLN A 115 5.52 25.65 -7.87
C GLN A 115 5.78 24.35 -7.09
N ALA A 116 4.74 23.69 -6.57
CA ALA A 116 4.88 22.54 -5.68
C ALA A 116 5.65 21.35 -6.29
N SER A 117 5.66 21.22 -7.62
CA SER A 117 6.42 20.23 -8.38
C SER A 117 7.94 20.43 -8.36
N HIS A 118 8.42 21.64 -8.03
CA HIS A 118 9.85 21.96 -7.95
C HIS A 118 10.43 21.83 -6.53
N LEU A 119 9.62 21.47 -5.52
CA LEU A 119 10.12 21.26 -4.14
C LEU A 119 11.01 20.01 -4.03
N ALA A 120 10.72 18.97 -4.82
CA ALA A 120 11.52 17.76 -4.87
C ALA A 120 12.32 17.73 -6.19
N PRO A 121 13.67 17.83 -6.15
CA PRO A 121 14.47 17.63 -7.35
C PRO A 121 14.16 16.25 -7.95
N ASP A 122 13.89 16.24 -9.25
CA ASP A 122 13.57 15.04 -10.03
C ASP A 122 12.33 14.24 -9.59
N TYR A 123 11.29 14.90 -9.06
CA TYR A 123 10.00 14.28 -8.69
C TYR A 123 9.49 13.29 -9.76
N GLY A 124 9.51 13.70 -11.04
CA GLY A 124 9.07 12.85 -12.15
C GLY A 124 9.92 11.59 -12.33
N MET A 125 11.25 11.70 -12.25
CA MET A 125 12.16 10.57 -12.43
C MET A 125 12.01 9.56 -11.27
N LEU A 126 11.93 10.04 -10.03
CA LEU A 126 11.74 9.19 -8.86
C LEU A 126 10.39 8.46 -8.90
N GLN A 127 9.34 9.12 -9.40
CA GLN A 127 8.03 8.51 -9.56
C GLN A 127 8.02 7.43 -10.65
N VAL A 128 8.78 7.61 -11.74
CA VAL A 128 8.99 6.57 -12.76
C VAL A 128 9.72 5.37 -12.14
N TRP A 129 10.80 5.59 -11.40
CA TRP A 129 11.52 4.51 -10.71
C TRP A 129 10.63 3.74 -9.74
N ARG A 130 9.78 4.44 -8.98
CA ARG A 130 8.76 3.81 -8.13
C ARG A 130 7.85 2.88 -8.93
N ILE A 131 7.27 3.36 -10.03
CA ILE A 131 6.36 2.55 -10.86
C ILE A 131 7.09 1.33 -11.43
N VAL A 132 8.32 1.50 -11.91
CA VAL A 132 9.15 0.40 -12.43
C VAL A 132 9.41 -0.65 -11.35
N LEU A 133 9.78 -0.26 -10.14
CA LEU A 133 10.04 -1.18 -9.03
C LEU A 133 8.78 -1.93 -8.59
N LEU A 134 7.64 -1.23 -8.45
CA LEU A 134 6.37 -1.85 -8.11
C LEU A 134 5.90 -2.84 -9.19
N ALA A 135 6.01 -2.45 -10.47
CA ALA A 135 5.66 -3.31 -11.59
C ALA A 135 6.59 -4.52 -11.72
N ALA A 136 7.90 -4.34 -11.51
CA ALA A 136 8.87 -5.43 -11.52
C ALA A 136 8.63 -6.39 -10.36
N GLY A 137 8.39 -5.87 -9.14
CA GLY A 137 8.12 -6.69 -7.96
C GLY A 137 6.86 -7.54 -8.09
N LEU A 138 5.77 -6.94 -8.60
CA LEU A 138 4.55 -7.69 -8.92
C LEU A 138 4.75 -8.61 -10.12
N GLY A 139 5.55 -8.23 -11.10
CA GLY A 139 5.92 -9.05 -12.26
C GLY A 139 6.66 -10.34 -11.89
N CYS A 140 7.57 -10.29 -10.91
CA CYS A 140 8.25 -11.47 -10.37
C CYS A 140 7.27 -12.53 -9.85
N TRP A 141 6.09 -12.10 -9.40
CA TRP A 141 5.03 -12.97 -8.93
C TRP A 141 4.00 -13.31 -10.02
N LEU A 142 3.61 -12.36 -10.87
CA LEU A 142 2.58 -12.52 -11.89
C LEU A 142 3.05 -13.37 -13.08
N CYS A 143 4.33 -13.28 -13.47
CA CYS A 143 4.91 -14.04 -14.58
C CYS A 143 4.81 -15.57 -14.39
N PRO A 144 5.16 -16.16 -13.22
CA PRO A 144 4.90 -17.57 -12.93
C PRO A 144 3.43 -17.95 -13.05
N LEU A 145 2.51 -17.11 -12.54
CA LEU A 145 1.07 -17.35 -12.58
C LEU A 145 0.53 -17.41 -14.01
N ILE A 146 0.95 -16.47 -14.87
CA ILE A 146 0.58 -16.45 -16.30
C ILE A 146 1.09 -17.71 -17.01
N ARG A 147 2.28 -18.20 -16.63
CA ARG A 147 2.86 -19.46 -17.14
C ARG A 147 2.26 -20.72 -16.51
N ARG A 148 1.18 -20.60 -15.70
CA ARG A 148 0.55 -21.70 -14.95
C ARG A 148 1.53 -22.49 -14.09
N ARG A 149 2.57 -21.82 -13.59
CA ARG A 149 3.56 -22.37 -12.66
C ARG A 149 3.32 -21.81 -11.28
N GLU A 150 3.60 -22.61 -10.26
CA GLU A 150 3.57 -22.10 -8.90
C GLU A 150 4.72 -21.09 -8.69
N PRO A 151 4.45 -19.95 -8.04
CA PRO A 151 5.49 -18.98 -7.76
C PRO A 151 6.53 -19.57 -6.80
N HIS A 152 7.80 -19.45 -7.17
CA HIS A 152 8.91 -19.84 -6.30
C HIS A 152 9.04 -18.85 -5.14
N THR A 153 9.41 -19.37 -3.96
CA THR A 153 9.63 -18.57 -2.74
C THR A 153 10.65 -17.46 -2.96
N VAL A 154 11.71 -17.73 -3.73
CA VAL A 154 12.74 -16.73 -4.07
C VAL A 154 12.18 -15.60 -4.93
N GLY A 155 11.30 -15.92 -5.89
CA GLY A 155 10.65 -14.91 -6.73
C GLY A 155 9.67 -14.04 -5.93
N LEU A 156 8.95 -14.62 -4.96
CA LEU A 156 8.10 -13.88 -4.03
C LEU A 156 8.92 -12.98 -3.10
N LEU A 157 10.03 -13.47 -2.57
CA LEU A 157 10.94 -12.69 -1.72
C LEU A 157 11.49 -11.48 -2.48
N LEU A 158 11.99 -11.70 -3.71
CA LEU A 158 12.45 -10.63 -4.57
C LEU A 158 11.31 -9.63 -4.86
N GLY A 159 10.10 -10.13 -5.12
CA GLY A 159 8.91 -9.31 -5.30
C GLY A 159 8.61 -8.40 -4.11
N VAL A 160 8.65 -8.93 -2.88
CA VAL A 160 8.48 -8.15 -1.65
C VAL A 160 9.55 -7.06 -1.55
N VAL A 161 10.82 -7.40 -1.76
CA VAL A 161 11.94 -6.43 -1.66
C VAL A 161 11.77 -5.28 -2.66
N LEU A 162 11.43 -5.60 -3.92
CA LEU A 162 11.22 -4.60 -4.96
C LEU A 162 10.02 -3.70 -4.67
N VAL A 163 8.90 -4.28 -4.21
CA VAL A 163 7.71 -3.50 -3.83
C VAL A 163 8.01 -2.58 -2.66
N LEU A 164 8.71 -3.06 -1.62
CA LEU A 164 9.11 -2.24 -0.48
C LEU A 164 10.05 -1.10 -0.90
N ALA A 165 11.02 -1.37 -1.78
CA ALA A 165 11.90 -0.32 -2.31
C ALA A 165 11.11 0.77 -3.05
N GLY A 166 10.13 0.38 -3.89
CA GLY A 166 9.25 1.34 -4.56
C GLY A 166 8.42 2.17 -3.60
N GLU A 167 7.87 1.56 -2.55
CA GLU A 167 7.10 2.27 -1.52
C GLU A 167 7.96 3.21 -0.68
N ILE A 168 9.22 2.85 -0.38
CA ILE A 168 10.17 3.74 0.31
C ILE A 168 10.42 5.01 -0.52
N ILE A 169 10.59 4.88 -1.84
CA ILE A 169 10.69 6.05 -2.73
C ILE A 169 9.42 6.89 -2.66
N GLY A 170 8.24 6.25 -2.71
CA GLY A 170 6.96 6.94 -2.58
C GLY A 170 6.83 7.72 -1.26
N ARG A 171 7.32 7.17 -0.15
CA ARG A 171 7.36 7.85 1.15
C ARG A 171 8.40 8.97 1.19
N GLY A 172 9.57 8.75 0.61
CA GLY A 172 10.58 9.81 0.45
C GLY A 172 10.03 11.01 -0.32
N LEU A 173 9.32 10.77 -1.43
CA LEU A 173 8.65 11.81 -2.20
C LEU A 173 7.54 12.50 -1.40
N PHE A 174 6.72 11.74 -0.67
CA PHE A 174 5.67 12.30 0.19
C PHE A 174 6.24 13.28 1.23
N TYR A 175 7.33 12.90 1.90
CA TYR A 175 7.99 13.78 2.88
C TYR A 175 8.74 14.95 2.21
N GLY A 176 9.31 14.74 1.02
CA GLY A 176 9.96 15.80 0.24
C GLY A 176 9.01 16.88 -0.26
N LEU A 177 7.71 16.59 -0.34
CA LEU A 177 6.67 17.55 -0.72
C LEU A 177 6.13 18.38 0.46
N HIS A 178 6.75 18.32 1.64
CA HIS A 178 6.32 19.10 2.79
C HIS A 178 6.46 20.62 2.51
N MET A 179 5.33 21.32 2.46
CA MET A 179 5.27 22.79 2.42
C MET A 179 4.39 23.31 3.55
N THR A 180 4.89 24.26 4.33
CA THR A 180 4.11 24.89 5.41
C THR A 180 3.57 26.22 4.94
N VAL A 181 2.25 26.44 5.09
CA VAL A 181 1.64 27.78 4.99
C VAL A 181 1.44 28.33 6.40
N GLY A 182 1.63 29.64 6.58
CA GLY A 182 1.44 30.31 7.86
C GLY A 182 2.73 30.63 8.64
N MET A 183 3.90 30.21 8.17
CA MET A 183 5.15 30.86 8.59
C MET A 183 5.28 32.17 7.81
N ALA A 184 5.10 33.30 8.49
CA ALA A 184 5.61 34.57 7.99
C ALA A 184 7.12 34.39 7.80
N VAL A 185 7.55 34.26 6.55
CA VAL A 185 8.95 34.54 6.22
C VAL A 185 9.10 36.02 6.50
N ALA A 186 9.59 36.35 7.68
CA ALA A 186 10.09 37.68 7.99
C ALA A 186 11.26 37.94 7.03
N GLY A 187 10.94 38.55 5.90
CA GLY A 187 11.84 39.42 5.16
C GLY A 187 11.65 40.84 5.66
#